data_AF-A0A6A0GX52-F1
#
_entry.id   AF-A0A6A0GX52-F1
#
_cell.length_a   1.000
_cell.length_b   1.000
_cell.length_c   1.000
_cell.angle_alpha   90.00
_cell.angle_beta   90.00
_cell.angle_gamma   90.00
#
_symmetry.space_group_name_H-M   'P 1'
#
loop_
_entity.id
_entity.type
_entity.pdbx_description
1 polymer ?
#
loop_
_entity_poly.entity_id
_entity_poly.type
_entity_poly.pdbx_seq_one_letter_code
_entity_poly.pdbx_strand_id
1 'polypeptide(L)' 'MNLTLCWYNVQRGRLEDVVVSEEYRGRQLGKLIVSTITLLAKKVGCYKIGLDCKDSMKAFYNSFGYAGEKGNDNTMIIRF' A
#
# COMPACT_ATOMS: atom_id res chain seq x y z
N MET A 1 -3.80 21.23 28.12
CA MET A 1 -4.63 20.43 27.20
C MET A 1 -4.71 21.18 25.88
N ASN A 2 -3.79 20.92 24.94
CA ASN A 2 -3.82 21.53 23.61
C ASN A 2 -4.42 20.51 22.64
N LEU A 3 -5.71 20.68 22.36
CA LEU A 3 -6.50 19.94 21.38
C LEU A 3 -6.34 20.54 19.96
N THR A 4 -5.15 21.03 19.62
CA THR A 4 -4.85 21.68 18.34
C THR A 4 -4.10 20.75 17.40
N LEU A 5 -4.69 19.60 17.06
CA LEU A 5 -4.29 18.77 15.91
C LEU A 5 -5.52 18.34 15.12
N CYS A 6 -6.48 19.25 14.96
CA CYS A 6 -7.46 19.14 13.90
C CYS A 6 -6.82 19.81 12.67
N TRP A 7 -6.59 19.04 11.59
CA TRP A 7 -6.24 19.52 10.24
C TRP A 7 -4.78 19.89 9.94
N TYR A 8 -3.83 18.97 10.10
CA TYR A 8 -2.88 18.80 8.99
C TYR A 8 -3.55 17.85 8.00
N ASN A 9 -3.63 18.22 6.73
CA ASN A 9 -4.39 17.50 5.71
C ASN A 9 -3.79 16.08 5.50
N VAL A 10 -4.21 15.10 6.31
CA VAL A 10 -3.57 13.78 6.31
C VAL A 10 -4.15 12.94 5.18
N GLN A 11 -3.38 12.77 4.11
CA GLN A 11 -3.82 12.02 2.95
C GLN A 11 -3.69 10.51 3.20
N ARG A 12 -4.72 9.73 2.82
CA ARG A 12 -4.66 8.27 2.84
C ARG A 12 -4.49 7.76 1.42
N GLY A 13 -3.43 7.00 1.17
CA GLY A 13 -3.24 6.31 -0.10
C GLY A 13 -4.12 5.06 -0.20
N ARG A 14 -4.54 4.74 -1.42
CA ARG A 14 -5.12 3.44 -1.76
C ARG A 14 -4.44 2.92 -3.02
N LEU A 15 -4.04 1.66 -3.03
CA LEU A 15 -3.41 1.02 -4.18
C LEU A 15 -4.43 0.05 -4.78
N GLU A 16 -4.93 0.38 -5.96
CA GLU A 16 -5.99 -0.35 -6.67
C GLU A 16 -5.48 -0.87 -8.02
N ASP A 17 -6.10 -1.94 -8.52
CA ASP A 17 -5.96 -2.46 -9.88
C ASP A 17 -4.51 -2.67 -10.37
N VAL A 18 -3.61 -3.11 -9.49
CA VAL A 18 -2.25 -3.48 -9.87
C VAL A 18 -2.27 -4.80 -10.64
N VAL A 19 -2.12 -4.71 -11.96
CA VAL A 19 -2.11 -5.86 -12.86
C VAL A 19 -0.88 -5.80 -13.77
N VAL A 20 -0.21 -6.94 -13.93
CA VAL A 20 0.86 -7.12 -14.92
C VAL A 20 0.40 -8.19 -15.92
N SER A 21 0.43 -7.85 -17.21
CA SER A 21 0.13 -8.76 -18.31
C SER A 21 1.01 -10.01 -18.23
N GLU A 22 0.44 -11.16 -18.57
CA GLU A 22 1.08 -12.46 -18.37
C GLU A 22 2.42 -12.58 -19.10
N GLU A 23 2.51 -12.04 -20.31
CA GLU A 23 3.73 -11.97 -21.15
C GLU A 23 4.89 -11.22 -20.46
N TYR A 24 4.56 -10.33 -19.52
CA TYR A 24 5.51 -9.46 -18.83
C TYR A 24 5.71 -9.83 -17.35
N ARG A 25 5.05 -10.90 -16.86
CA ARG A 25 5.29 -11.42 -15.50
C ARG A 25 6.69 -12.00 -15.36
N GLY A 26 7.19 -12.10 -14.14
CA GLY A 26 8.56 -12.56 -13.84
C GLY A 26 9.66 -11.51 -14.12
N ARG A 27 9.34 -10.39 -14.77
CA ARG A 27 10.28 -9.30 -15.09
C ARG A 27 10.35 -8.20 -14.04
N GLN A 28 9.90 -8.49 -12.82
CA GLN A 28 9.91 -7.57 -11.67
C GLN A 28 9.06 -6.29 -11.80
N LEU A 29 8.28 -6.12 -12.87
CA LEU A 29 7.45 -4.92 -13.10
C LEU A 29 6.47 -4.64 -11.97
N GLY A 30 5.82 -5.67 -11.42
CA GLY A 30 4.94 -5.51 -10.26
C GLY A 30 5.67 -4.95 -9.04
N LYS A 31 6.92 -5.40 -8.80
CA LYS A 31 7.74 -4.88 -7.70
C LYS A 31 8.06 -3.41 -7.92
N LEU A 32 8.41 -3.03 -9.15
CA LEU A 32 8.70 -1.66 -9.52
C LEU A 32 7.49 -0.75 -9.28
N ILE A 33 6.31 -1.14 -9.77
CA ILE A 33 5.05 -0.39 -9.59
C ILE A 33 4.76 -0.15 -8.11
N VAL A 34 4.73 -1.22 -7.30
CA VAL A 34 4.38 -1.13 -5.88
C VAL A 34 5.40 -0.31 -5.10
N SER A 35 6.70 -0.47 -5.38
CA SER A 35 7.77 0.29 -4.73
C SER A 35 7.66 1.78 -5.05
N THR A 36 7.50 2.12 -6.34
CA THR A 36 7.42 3.50 -6.79
C THR A 36 6.19 4.21 -6.21
N ILE A 37 5.02 3.57 -6.22
CA ILE A 37 3.80 4.16 -5.65
C ILE A 37 3.93 4.34 -4.14
N THR A 38 4.53 3.35 -3.45
CA THR A 38 4.74 3.43 -1.99
C THR A 38 5.67 4.59 -1.63
N LEU A 39 6.77 4.78 -2.37
CA LEU A 39 7.68 5.92 -2.21
C LEU A 39 7.00 7.26 -2.52
N LEU A 40 6.22 7.31 -3.62
CA LEU A 40 5.49 8.50 -4.02
C LEU A 40 4.47 8.92 -2.96
N ALA A 41 3.68 7.99 -2.43
CA ALA A 41 2.70 8.27 -1.39
C ALA A 41 3.38 8.84 -0.13
N LYS A 42 4.52 8.28 0.28
CA LYS A 42 5.32 8.84 1.38
C LYS A 42 5.78 10.26 1.09
N LYS A 43 6.22 10.53 -0.15
CA LYS A 43 6.68 11.86 -0.58
C LYS A 43 5.55 12.90 -0.63
N VAL A 44 4.34 12.49 -1.01
CA VAL A 44 3.13 13.33 -1.05
C VAL A 44 2.55 13.58 0.34
N GLY A 45 3.06 12.90 1.38
CA GLY A 45 2.62 13.08 2.76
C GLY A 45 1.44 12.20 3.14
N CYS A 46 1.25 11.06 2.47
CA CYS A 46 0.32 10.06 2.95
C CYS A 46 0.80 9.48 4.29
N TYR A 47 -0.10 9.21 5.21
CA TYR A 47 0.25 8.57 6.50
C TYR A 47 0.12 7.04 6.46
N LYS A 48 -0.69 6.51 5.54
CA LYS A 48 -0.82 5.09 5.27
C LYS A 48 -1.28 4.82 3.84
N ILE A 49 -1.00 3.62 3.35
CA ILE A 49 -1.61 3.05 2.14
C ILE A 49 -2.36 1.79 2.56
N GLY A 50 -3.54 1.58 1.96
CA GLY A 50 -4.27 0.32 2.06
C GLY A 50 -4.54 -0.27 0.69
N LEU A 51 -4.65 -1.59 0.62
CA LEU A 51 -5.04 -2.36 -0.57
C LEU A 51 -5.83 -3.59 -0.14
N ASP A 52 -6.65 -4.09 -1.05
CA ASP A 52 -7.31 -5.38 -0.90
C ASP A 52 -6.64 -6.40 -1.83
N CYS A 53 -6.34 -7.58 -1.32
CA CYS A 53 -5.70 -8.62 -2.12
C CYS A 53 -6.18 -10.03 -1.75
N LYS A 54 -6.00 -10.95 -2.69
CA LYS A 54 -6.22 -12.39 -2.46
C LYS A 54 -5.11 -12.95 -1.58
N ASP A 55 -5.42 -14.01 -0.84
CA ASP A 55 -4.46 -14.69 0.05
C ASP A 55 -3.12 -15.05 -0.63
N SER A 56 -3.19 -15.51 -1.89
CA SER A 56 -2.00 -15.86 -2.68
C SER A 56 -1.04 -14.70 -2.93
N MET A 57 -1.52 -13.45 -2.86
CA MET A 57 -0.73 -12.24 -3.06
C MET A 57 -0.24 -11.60 -1.77
N LYS A 58 -0.69 -12.06 -0.60
CA LYS A 58 -0.26 -11.50 0.70
C LYS A 58 1.25 -11.56 0.87
N ALA A 59 1.88 -12.68 0.51
CA ALA A 59 3.34 -12.83 0.59
C ALA A 59 4.08 -11.80 -0.28
N PHE A 60 3.53 -11.48 -1.46
CA PHE A 60 4.10 -10.47 -2.34
C PHE A 60 4.06 -9.08 -1.69
N TYR A 61 2.91 -8.64 -1.18
CA TYR A 61 2.78 -7.32 -0.53
C TYR A 61 3.50 -7.24 0.83
N ASN A 62 3.55 -8.34 1.60
CA ASN A 62 4.35 -8.44 2.82
C ASN A 62 5.83 -8.12 2.57
N SER A 63 6.37 -8.51 1.41
CA SER A 63 7.77 -8.21 1.06
C SER A 63 8.07 -6.71 0.90
N PHE A 64 7.04 -5.86 0.79
CA PHE A 64 7.15 -4.40 0.76
C PHE A 64 6.80 -3.73 2.09
N GLY A 65 6.56 -4.51 3.16
CA GLY A 65 6.22 -3.99 4.48
C GLY A 65 4.73 -3.74 4.72
N TYR A 66 3.86 -4.17 3.80
CA TYR A 66 2.43 -4.21 4.07
C TYR A 66 2.12 -5.32 5.09
N ALA A 67 1.12 -5.12 5.93
CA ALA A 67 0.66 -6.09 6.92
C ALA A 67 -0.87 -6.19 6.92
N GLY A 68 -1.39 -7.37 7.24
CA GLY A 68 -2.85 -7.57 7.37
C GLY A 68 -3.45 -6.72 8.49
N GLU A 69 -4.66 -6.21 8.30
CA GLU A 69 -5.39 -5.47 9.33
C GLU A 69 -6.26 -6.42 10.18
N LYS A 70 -6.25 -6.25 11.51
CA LYS A 70 -7.02 -7.11 12.41
C LYS A 70 -8.52 -6.94 12.15
N GLY A 71 -9.22 -8.05 11.86
CA GLY A 71 -10.66 -8.06 11.60
C GLY A 71 -11.05 -7.89 10.12
N ASN A 72 -10.09 -7.79 9.20
CA ASN A 72 -10.35 -7.91 7.77
C ASN A 72 -9.19 -8.64 7.08
N ASP A 73 -9.40 -9.92 6.78
CA ASP A 73 -8.35 -10.80 6.27
C ASP A 73 -7.86 -10.42 4.86
N ASN A 74 -8.66 -9.70 4.06
CA ASN A 74 -8.28 -9.36 2.68
C ASN A 74 -7.55 -8.02 2.56
N THR A 75 -7.62 -7.18 3.59
CA THR A 75 -7.01 -5.85 3.56
C THR A 75 -5.59 -5.89 4.12
N MET A 76 -4.68 -5.26 3.39
CA MET A 76 -3.30 -5.04 3.81
C MET A 76 -2.98 -3.54 3.86
N ILE A 77 -2.20 -3.15 4.86
CA ILE A 77 -1.84 -1.75 5.12
C ILE A 77 -0.34 -1.58 5.35
N ILE A 78 0.19 -0.45 4.91
CA ILE A 78 1.50 0.06 5.33
C ILE A 78 1.32 1.45 5.91
N ARG A 79 2.03 1.75 7.01
CA ARG A 79 2.02 3.05 7.69
C ARG A 79 3.43 3.64 7.63
N PHE A 80 3.52 4.96 7.46
CA PHE A 80 4.79 5.67 7.28
C PHE A 80 5.28 6.38 8.53
#